data_AF-A0A7D7ZHV5-F1
#
_entry.id   AF-A0A7D7ZHV5-F1
#
_cell.length_a   1.000
_cell.length_b   1.000
_cell.length_c   1.000
_cell.angle_alpha   90.00
_cell.angle_beta   90.00
_cell.angle_gamma   90.00
#
_symmetry.space_group_name_H-M   'P 1'
#
loop_
_entity.id
_entity.type
_entity.pdbx_description
1 polymer ?
#
loop_
_entity_poly.entity_id
_entity_poly.type
_entity_poly.pdbx_seq_one_letter_code
_entity_poly.pdbx_strand_id
1 'polypeptide(L)' 'MLYTAPVETTELVKIIAVTDDGCVAETRDGYAVSIGECNAQPGQYVNALIDQKTKERAALMNPTN' A
#
# COMPACT_ATOMS: atom_id res chain seq x y z
N MET A 1 -10.86 25.52 -3.58
CA MET A 1 -10.04 24.70 -2.67
C MET A 1 -10.19 23.25 -3.11
N LEU A 2 -9.21 22.70 -3.84
CA LEU A 2 -9.23 21.28 -4.20
C LEU A 2 -8.93 20.50 -2.92
N TYR A 3 -9.98 20.07 -2.21
CA TYR A 3 -9.87 18.93 -1.32
C TYR A 3 -9.47 17.76 -2.21
N THR A 4 -8.18 17.50 -2.27
CA THR A 4 -7.69 16.27 -2.87
C THR A 4 -8.07 15.19 -1.87
N ALA A 5 -9.31 14.70 -1.99
CA ALA A 5 -9.74 13.56 -1.24
C ALA A 5 -8.74 12.44 -1.59
N PRO A 6 -8.09 11.81 -0.60
CA PRO A 6 -7.30 10.63 -0.89
C PRO A 6 -8.25 9.67 -1.62
N VAL A 7 -7.89 9.28 -2.84
CA VAL A 7 -8.63 8.22 -3.53
C VAL A 7 -8.14 6.94 -2.88
N GLU A 8 -8.70 6.65 -1.72
CA GLU A 8 -8.43 5.41 -0.99
C GLU A 8 -9.15 4.29 -1.75
N THR A 9 -8.38 3.55 -2.55
CA THR A 9 -8.89 2.35 -3.20
C THR A 9 -8.61 1.17 -2.28
N THR A 10 -9.65 0.38 -2.02
CA THR A 10 -9.47 -0.91 -1.38
C THR A 10 -8.86 -1.86 -2.39
N GLU A 11 -7.59 -2.20 -2.21
CA GLU A 11 -6.88 -3.14 -3.08
C GLU A 11 -6.45 -4.37 -2.27
N LEU A 12 -6.48 -5.53 -2.90
CA LEU A 12 -6.04 -6.77 -2.29
C LEU A 12 -4.50 -6.84 -2.38
N VAL A 13 -3.87 -6.74 -1.22
CA VAL A 13 -2.42 -6.70 -1.07
C VAL A 13 -1.91 -7.85 -0.22
N LYS A 14 -0.68 -8.26 -0.47
CA LYS A 14 -0.04 -9.35 0.25
C LYS A 14 0.83 -8.79 1.36
N ILE A 15 0.60 -9.17 2.61
CA ILE A 15 1.51 -8.80 3.69
C ILE A 15 2.87 -9.44 3.44
N ILE A 16 3.92 -8.64 3.38
CA ILE A 16 5.30 -9.13 3.23
C ILE A 16 6.07 -9.02 4.54
N ALA A 17 5.72 -8.04 5.39
CA ALA A 17 6.34 -7.87 6.69
C ALA A 17 5.36 -7.21 7.67
N VAL A 18 5.50 -7.54 8.95
CA VAL A 18 4.83 -6.88 10.06
C VAL A 18 5.91 -6.29 10.94
N THR A 19 5.89 -4.97 11.11
CA THR A 19 6.84 -4.21 11.94
C THR A 19 6.10 -3.60 13.14
N ASP A 20 6.82 -3.17 14.16
CA ASP A 20 6.23 -2.48 15.33
C ASP A 20 5.46 -1.20 14.95
N ASP A 21 5.86 -0.50 13.88
CA ASP A 21 5.17 0.70 13.36
C ASP A 21 3.98 0.38 12.44
N GLY A 22 3.74 -0.90 12.13
CA GLY A 22 2.66 -1.35 11.24
C GLY A 22 3.07 -2.41 10.24
N CYS A 23 2.16 -2.73 9.33
CA CYS A 23 2.36 -3.75 8.31
C CYS A 23 2.79 -3.18 6.97
N VAL A 24 3.72 -3.87 6.35
CA VAL A 24 4.14 -3.64 4.97
C VAL A 24 3.48 -4.70 4.10
N ALA A 25 2.75 -4.22 3.10
CA ALA A 25 2.07 -5.05 2.12
C ALA A 25 2.56 -4.74 0.72
N GLU A 26 2.59 -5.75 -0.14
CA GLU A 26 2.92 -5.66 -1.54
C GLU A 26 1.62 -5.69 -2.36
N THR A 27 1.42 -4.65 -3.18
CA THR A 27 0.36 -4.61 -4.19
C THR A 27 0.66 -5.59 -5.31
N ARG A 28 -0.37 -6.04 -6.04
CA ARG A 28 -0.18 -6.92 -7.21
C ARG A 28 0.70 -6.31 -8.30
N ASP A 29 0.77 -4.99 -8.33
CA ASP A 29 1.63 -4.24 -9.24
C ASP A 29 3.11 -4.23 -8.82
N GLY A 30 3.46 -4.90 -7.71
CA GLY A 30 4.83 -5.01 -7.21
C GLY A 30 5.29 -3.81 -6.37
N TYR A 31 4.39 -2.92 -5.97
CA TYR A 31 4.72 -1.82 -5.06
C TYR A 31 4.53 -2.22 -3.61
N ALA A 32 5.56 -2.01 -2.79
CA ALA A 32 5.47 -2.10 -1.34
C ALA A 32 4.80 -0.83 -0.78
N VAL A 33 3.73 -1.03 -0.03
CA VAL A 33 2.96 0.01 0.66
C VAL A 33 2.92 -0.31 2.15
N SER A 34 3.01 0.72 2.99
CA SER A 34 2.79 0.58 4.43
C SER A 34 1.30 0.81 4.70
N ILE A 35 0.61 -0.19 5.23
CA ILE A 35 -0.85 -0.18 5.43
C ILE A 35 -1.25 0.06 6.90
N GLY A 36 -0.35 0.63 7.70
CA GLY A 36 -0.57 0.92 9.12
C GLY A 36 -0.68 -0.35 9.97
N GLU A 37 -1.24 -0.24 11.18
CA GLU A 37 -1.48 -1.41 12.03
C GLU A 37 -2.41 -2.40 11.33
N CYS A 38 -1.91 -3.61 11.10
CA CYS A 38 -2.71 -4.70 10.54
C CYS A 38 -2.61 -5.93 11.43
N ASN A 39 -3.75 -6.60 11.63
CA ASN A 39 -3.84 -7.84 12.40
C ASN A 39 -3.67 -9.06 11.48
N ALA A 40 -2.69 -9.00 10.58
CA ALA A 40 -2.48 -10.02 9.55
C ALA A 40 -1.05 -10.57 9.58
N GLN A 41 -0.89 -11.80 9.10
CA GLN A 41 0.39 -12.50 9.11
C GLN A 41 1.13 -12.33 7.77
N PRO A 42 2.47 -12.32 7.76
CA PRO A 42 3.24 -12.34 6.53
C PRO A 42 2.80 -13.50 5.62
N GLY A 43 2.54 -13.21 4.36
CA GLY A 43 2.04 -14.16 3.37
C GLY A 43 0.51 -14.20 3.23
N GLN A 44 -0.25 -13.55 4.11
CA GLN A 44 -1.69 -13.38 3.92
C GLN A 44 -2.01 -12.26 2.94
N TYR A 45 -3.13 -12.42 2.24
CA TYR A 45 -3.72 -11.37 1.42
C TYR A 45 -4.81 -10.66 2.22
N VAL A 46 -4.70 -9.35 2.32
CA VAL A 46 -5.68 -8.51 2.99
C VAL A 46 -6.15 -7.42 2.05
N ASN A 47 -7.41 -7.00 2.24
CA ASN A 47 -7.92 -5.81 1.59
C ASN A 47 -7.48 -4.60 2.41
N ALA A 48 -6.55 -3.81 1.88
CA ALA A 48 -6.08 -2.61 2.54
C ALA A 48 -6.55 -1.37 1.76
N LEU A 49 -6.83 -0.30 2.50
CA LEU A 49 -7.07 1.02 1.91
C LEU A 49 -5.71 1.59 1.51
N ILE A 50 -5.52 1.75 0.21
CA ILE A 50 -4.30 2.33 -0.34
C ILE A 50 -4.67 3.66 -0.95
N ASP A 51 -3.99 4.71 -0.50
CA ASP A 51 -4.07 6.01 -1.11
C ASP A 51 -3.43 5.96 -2.51
N GLN A 52 -4.26 6.13 -3.53
CA GLN A 52 -3.84 6.02 -4.94
C GLN A 52 -2.73 7.03 -5.28
N LYS A 53 -2.68 8.19 -4.62
CA LYS A 53 -1.61 9.19 -4.82
C LYS A 53 -0.27 8.70 -4.29
N THR A 54 -0.26 7.91 -3.21
CA THR A 54 0.95 7.27 -2.70
C THR A 54 1.46 6.23 -3.68
N LYS A 55 0.56 5.46 -4.31
CA LYS A 55 0.89 4.53 -5.41
C LYS A 55 1.41 5.27 -6.64
N GLU A 56 0.76 6.36 -7.07
CA GLU A 56 1.22 7.19 -8.20
C GLU A 56 2.58 7.84 -7.93
N ARG A 57 2.84 8.28 -6.69
CA ARG A 57 4.17 8.79 -6.28
C ARG A 57 5.22 7.68 -6.28
N ALA A 58 4.89 6.48 -5.81
CA ALA A 58 5.80 5.33 -5.86
C ALA A 58 6.08 4.87 -7.30
N ALA A 59 5.09 4.97 -8.20
CA ALA A 59 5.25 4.72 -9.62
C ALA A 59 6.14 5.80 -10.28
N LEU A 60 5.97 7.07 -9.93
CA LEU A 60 6.84 8.16 -10.42
C LEU A 60 8.28 8.08 -9.90
N MET A 61 8.49 7.44 -8.74
CA MET A 61 9.80 7.23 -8.12
C MET A 61 10.49 5.93 -8.56
N ASN A 62 9.83 5.08 -9.35
CA ASN A 62 10.47 3.99 -10.09
C ASN A 62 10.59 4.36 -11.58
N PRO A 63 11.59 5.17 -11.97
CA PRO A 63 11.95 5.31 -13.38
C PRO A 63 12.64 4.02 -13.83
N THR A 64 11.88 2.97 -14.13
CA THR A 64 12.41 1.82 -14.86
C THR A 64 12.53 2.23 -16.32
N ASN A 65 13.74 2.68 -16.70
CA ASN A 65 14.21 2.75 -18.08
C ASN A 65 14.97 1.46 -18.41
#